data_AF-A0A7U6KRV5-F1
#
_entry.id   AF-A0A7U6KRV5-F1
#
_cell.length_a   1.000
_cell.length_b   1.000
_cell.length_c   1.000
_cell.angle_alpha   90.00
_cell.angle_beta   90.00
_cell.angle_gamma   90.00
#
_symmetry.space_group_name_H-M   'P 1'
#
loop_
_entity.id
_entity.type
_entity.pdbx_description
1 polymer ?
#
loop_
_entity_poly.entity_id
_entity_poly.type
_entity_poly.pdbx_seq_one_letter_code
_entity_poly.pdbx_strand_id
1 'polypeptide(L)'
;MAAIVTNIDQDHMETYENSFDKLKAAYIQFLQNMPFYGLAVVCGDDPELYAMIDDIGRPVLTFGLEPFNDVQAVDLVAEGTKTHFTVLRRDREPLRLTLNIPGTHNVYNALAAITMATDEGVDDAAIERALQKFEGVGRRFEQHASVDIDDGNVLLIDDYGHHPKKLTLRSKRLAKAFLIAV
;
A
#
# COMPACT_ATOMS: atom_id res chain seq x y z
N MET A 1 -14.78 -12.32 -8.00
CA MET A 1 -14.02 -12.68 -6.77
C MET A 1 -12.58 -12.32 -7.04
N ALA A 2 -11.96 -11.56 -6.16
CA ALA A 2 -10.61 -11.04 -6.36
C ALA A 2 -9.86 -10.94 -5.02
N ALA A 3 -8.55 -10.95 -5.06
CA ALA A 3 -7.68 -10.84 -3.89
C ALA A 3 -6.52 -9.86 -4.15
N ILE A 4 -6.11 -9.15 -3.11
CA ILE A 4 -4.99 -8.20 -3.16
C ILE A 4 -3.85 -8.73 -2.30
N VAL A 5 -2.62 -8.73 -2.82
CA VAL A 5 -1.39 -9.00 -2.05
C VAL A 5 -0.44 -7.82 -2.19
N THR A 6 -0.20 -7.10 -1.10
CA THR A 6 0.54 -5.83 -1.12
C THR A 6 2.05 -5.97 -1.02
N ASN A 7 2.52 -7.01 -0.35
CA ASN A 7 3.93 -7.37 -0.21
C ASN A 7 4.03 -8.75 0.46
N ILE A 8 5.22 -9.33 0.46
CA ILE A 8 5.58 -10.49 1.25
C ILE A 8 6.90 -10.22 1.99
N ASP A 9 6.93 -10.52 3.29
CA ASP A 9 8.11 -10.36 4.13
C ASP A 9 8.18 -11.48 5.17
N GLN A 10 9.37 -11.70 5.74
CA GLN A 10 9.56 -12.70 6.78
C GLN A 10 8.97 -12.24 8.11
N ASP A 11 7.67 -12.49 8.30
CA ASP A 11 6.94 -12.20 9.53
C ASP A 11 6.20 -13.46 10.02
N HIS A 12 6.03 -13.62 11.33
CA HIS A 12 5.39 -14.79 11.95
C HIS A 12 5.94 -16.15 11.48
N MET A 13 7.25 -16.22 11.27
CA MET A 13 7.94 -17.34 10.62
C MET A 13 7.83 -18.66 11.40
N GLU A 14 7.53 -18.65 12.71
CA GLU A 14 7.26 -19.88 13.47
C GLU A 14 6.11 -20.71 12.87
N THR A 15 5.10 -20.06 12.25
CA THR A 15 3.96 -20.72 11.61
C THR A 15 4.36 -21.49 10.36
N TYR A 16 5.45 -21.06 9.73
CA TYR A 16 5.95 -21.60 8.47
C TYR A 16 7.22 -22.43 8.66
N GLU A 17 7.44 -22.94 9.88
CA GLU A 17 8.63 -23.71 10.25
C GLU A 17 9.94 -22.99 9.92
N ASN A 18 9.93 -21.65 10.00
CA ASN A 18 11.02 -20.76 9.62
C ASN A 18 11.48 -20.90 8.15
N SER A 19 10.60 -21.39 7.26
CA SER A 19 10.86 -21.51 5.83
C SER A 19 10.12 -20.43 5.05
N PHE A 20 10.87 -19.57 4.35
CA PHE A 20 10.29 -18.55 3.49
C PHE A 20 9.58 -19.17 2.27
N ASP A 21 10.06 -20.31 1.77
CA ASP A 21 9.40 -21.05 0.69
C ASP A 21 8.02 -21.57 1.12
N LYS A 22 7.87 -22.01 2.38
CA LYS A 22 6.56 -22.39 2.93
C LYS A 22 5.61 -21.20 3.03
N LEU A 23 6.11 -20.01 3.39
CA LEU A 23 5.32 -18.78 3.37
C LEU A 23 4.87 -18.44 1.95
N LYS A 24 5.78 -18.45 0.96
CA LYS A 24 5.44 -18.21 -0.46
C LYS A 24 4.40 -19.19 -0.97
N ALA A 25 4.58 -20.49 -0.68
CA ALA A 25 3.64 -21.54 -1.07
C ALA A 25 2.24 -21.30 -0.47
N ALA A 26 2.16 -20.81 0.78
CA ALA A 26 0.90 -20.46 1.40
C ALA A 26 0.20 -19.27 0.70
N TYR A 27 0.95 -18.24 0.27
CA TYR A 27 0.40 -17.14 -0.53
C TYR A 27 -0.14 -17.62 -1.89
N ILE A 28 0.61 -18.47 -2.59
CA ILE A 28 0.17 -19.08 -3.85
C ILE A 28 -1.11 -19.89 -3.62
N GLN A 29 -1.14 -20.74 -2.58
CA GLN A 29 -2.33 -21.53 -2.24
C GLN A 29 -3.54 -20.64 -1.92
N PHE A 30 -3.33 -19.55 -1.17
CA PHE A 30 -4.38 -18.57 -0.88
C PHE A 30 -4.98 -17.98 -2.17
N LEU A 31 -4.14 -17.56 -3.12
CA LEU A 31 -4.60 -17.01 -4.40
C LEU A 31 -5.27 -18.08 -5.27
N GLN A 32 -4.78 -19.31 -5.25
CA GLN A 32 -5.37 -20.44 -5.98
C GLN A 32 -6.74 -20.88 -5.45
N ASN A 33 -7.14 -20.48 -4.23
CA ASN A 33 -8.49 -20.72 -3.72
C ASN A 33 -9.57 -19.91 -4.49
N MET A 34 -9.18 -18.90 -5.26
CA MET A 34 -10.09 -18.20 -6.16
C MET A 34 -10.52 -19.10 -7.34
N PRO A 35 -11.72 -18.89 -7.92
CA PRO A 35 -12.10 -19.54 -9.17
C PRO A 35 -11.10 -19.22 -10.29
N PHE A 36 -11.07 -20.00 -11.37
CA PHE A 36 -10.10 -19.82 -12.47
C PHE A 36 -10.15 -18.43 -13.12
N TYR A 37 -11.29 -17.74 -13.05
CA TYR A 37 -11.51 -16.38 -13.53
C TYR A 37 -11.34 -15.31 -12.45
N GLY A 38 -10.95 -15.68 -11.23
CA GLY A 38 -10.72 -14.74 -10.14
C GLY A 38 -9.44 -13.95 -10.34
N LEU A 39 -9.47 -12.66 -10.02
CA LEU A 39 -8.35 -11.75 -10.26
C LEU A 39 -7.43 -11.66 -9.03
N ALA A 40 -6.13 -11.86 -9.25
CA ALA A 40 -5.09 -11.51 -8.29
C ALA A 40 -4.53 -10.11 -8.61
N VAL A 41 -4.57 -9.21 -7.63
CA VAL A 41 -3.96 -7.88 -7.72
C VAL A 41 -2.72 -7.88 -6.84
N VAL A 42 -1.54 -7.73 -7.42
CA VAL A 42 -0.26 -7.91 -6.71
C VAL A 42 0.66 -6.71 -6.92
N CYS A 43 1.48 -6.39 -5.90
CA CYS A 43 2.52 -5.39 -6.05
C CYS A 43 3.63 -5.93 -6.94
N GLY A 44 3.83 -5.36 -8.13
CA GLY A 44 4.89 -5.81 -9.04
C GLY A 44 6.28 -5.32 -8.65
N ASP A 45 6.36 -4.28 -7.81
CA ASP A 45 7.63 -3.77 -7.27
C ASP A 45 8.18 -4.63 -6.12
N ASP A 46 7.38 -5.58 -5.60
CA ASP A 46 7.85 -6.59 -4.65
C ASP A 46 8.50 -7.75 -5.43
N PRO A 47 9.82 -7.96 -5.31
CA PRO A 47 10.53 -8.93 -6.13
C PRO A 47 10.09 -10.37 -5.88
N GLU A 48 9.63 -10.68 -4.66
CA GLU A 48 9.21 -12.02 -4.30
C GLU A 48 7.81 -12.30 -4.86
N LEU A 49 6.90 -11.34 -4.78
CA LEU A 49 5.59 -11.45 -5.45
C LEU A 49 5.74 -11.50 -6.97
N TYR A 50 6.59 -10.67 -7.54
CA TYR A 50 6.83 -10.65 -8.98
C TYR A 50 7.39 -12.00 -9.48
N ALA A 51 8.32 -12.60 -8.74
CA ALA A 51 8.91 -13.89 -9.08
C ALA A 51 7.92 -15.06 -9.05
N MET A 52 6.82 -14.97 -8.30
CA MET A 52 5.82 -16.04 -8.17
C MET A 52 4.58 -15.84 -9.05
N ILE A 53 4.52 -14.80 -9.89
CA ILE A 53 3.32 -14.48 -10.71
C ILE A 53 2.87 -15.67 -11.55
N ASP A 54 3.81 -16.38 -12.19
CA ASP A 54 3.50 -17.52 -13.05
C ASP A 54 2.91 -18.72 -12.28
N ASP A 55 3.24 -18.87 -11.00
CA ASP A 55 2.76 -19.95 -10.13
C ASP A 55 1.34 -19.71 -9.60
N ILE A 56 0.84 -18.47 -9.67
CA ILE A 56 -0.50 -18.10 -9.17
C ILE A 56 -1.59 -18.85 -9.96
N GLY A 57 -1.41 -19.04 -11.26
CA GLY A 57 -2.36 -19.77 -12.12
C GLY A 57 -3.75 -19.12 -12.20
N ARG A 58 -3.84 -17.80 -12.01
CA ARG A 58 -5.05 -16.97 -12.12
C ARG A 58 -4.72 -15.71 -12.94
N PRO A 59 -5.72 -15.00 -13.51
CA PRO A 59 -5.53 -13.65 -14.00
C PRO A 59 -4.82 -12.77 -12.97
N VAL A 60 -3.80 -12.03 -13.40
CA VAL A 60 -3.02 -11.14 -12.54
C VAL A 60 -3.05 -9.73 -13.12
N LEU A 61 -3.25 -8.73 -12.25
CA LEU A 61 -2.93 -7.33 -12.52
C LEU A 61 -1.88 -6.86 -11.53
N THR A 62 -0.84 -6.21 -12.04
CA THR A 62 0.27 -5.68 -11.25
C THR A 62 0.07 -4.20 -10.97
N PHE A 63 0.48 -3.76 -9.78
CA PHE A 63 0.53 -2.34 -9.43
C PHE A 63 1.88 -1.97 -8.82
N GLY A 64 2.32 -0.73 -9.06
CA GLY A 64 3.58 -0.23 -8.52
C GLY A 64 3.98 1.15 -9.04
N LEU A 65 5.23 1.50 -8.84
CA LEU A 65 5.87 2.73 -9.33
C LEU A 65 6.69 2.46 -10.58
N GLU A 66 7.16 1.22 -10.78
CA GLU A 66 7.96 0.86 -11.93
C GLU A 66 7.12 0.75 -13.22
N PRO A 67 7.70 1.05 -14.40
CA PRO A 67 6.96 1.15 -15.66
C PRO A 67 6.47 -0.19 -16.24
N PHE A 68 6.86 -1.32 -15.65
CA PHE A 68 6.39 -2.64 -16.07
C PHE A 68 5.04 -3.01 -15.44
N ASN A 69 4.54 -2.24 -14.47
CA ASN A 69 3.25 -2.52 -13.82
C ASN A 69 2.07 -2.14 -14.71
N ASP A 70 0.97 -2.90 -14.63
CA ASP A 70 -0.28 -2.61 -15.35
C ASP A 70 -0.94 -1.31 -14.87
N VAL A 71 -0.79 -1.02 -13.57
CA VAL A 71 -1.24 0.22 -12.94
C VAL A 71 -0.05 0.88 -12.23
N GLN A 72 0.36 2.05 -12.75
CA GLN A 72 1.57 2.73 -12.32
C GLN A 72 1.25 4.09 -11.68
N ALA A 73 1.90 4.45 -10.56
CA ALA A 73 1.97 5.85 -10.14
C ALA A 73 3.25 6.53 -10.62
N VAL A 74 3.10 7.72 -11.18
CA VAL A 74 4.20 8.61 -11.63
C VAL A 74 4.04 10.00 -11.01
N ASP A 75 5.06 10.83 -11.14
CA ASP A 75 5.08 12.22 -10.67
C ASP A 75 4.73 12.39 -9.18
N LEU A 76 5.24 11.50 -8.33
CA LEU A 76 4.99 11.55 -6.88
C LEU A 76 5.60 12.82 -6.26
N VAL A 77 4.74 13.64 -5.66
CA VAL A 77 5.12 14.84 -4.90
C VAL A 77 4.49 14.79 -3.51
N ALA A 78 5.30 14.84 -2.47
CA ALA A 78 4.82 14.96 -1.09
C ALA A 78 4.76 16.43 -0.69
N GLU A 79 3.58 16.91 -0.27
CA GLU A 79 3.33 18.28 0.17
C GLU A 79 2.65 18.27 1.55
N GLY A 80 3.44 18.51 2.61
CA GLY A 80 2.95 18.46 3.98
C GLY A 80 2.40 17.06 4.34
N THR A 81 1.11 16.98 4.67
CA THR A 81 0.40 15.73 4.96
C THR A 81 -0.20 15.07 3.73
N LYS A 82 -0.10 15.69 2.56
CA LYS A 82 -0.69 15.22 1.30
C LYS A 82 0.37 14.61 0.39
N THR A 83 -0.06 13.67 -0.44
CA THR A 83 0.76 13.10 -1.52
C THR A 83 0.00 13.24 -2.83
N HIS A 84 0.62 13.89 -3.81
CA HIS A 84 0.12 14.06 -5.16
C HIS A 84 0.83 13.09 -6.11
N PHE A 85 0.10 12.50 -7.05
CA PHE A 85 0.65 11.60 -8.07
C PHE A 85 -0.33 11.45 -9.23
N THR A 86 0.17 10.96 -10.36
CA THR A 86 -0.64 10.58 -11.53
C THR A 86 -0.65 9.07 -11.66
N VAL A 87 -1.82 8.48 -11.88
CA VAL A 87 -1.98 7.05 -12.12
C VAL A 87 -2.17 6.78 -13.60
N LEU A 88 -1.29 5.95 -14.15
CA LEU A 88 -1.34 5.46 -15.51
C LEU A 88 -1.96 4.06 -15.49
N ARG A 89 -2.94 3.85 -16.37
CA ARG A 89 -3.66 2.58 -16.53
C ARG A 89 -3.81 2.32 -18.02
N ARG A 90 -3.75 1.05 -18.41
CA ARG A 90 -3.94 0.64 -19.80
C ARG A 90 -5.30 1.14 -20.33
N ASP A 91 -5.30 1.70 -21.54
CA ASP A 91 -6.51 2.14 -22.27
C ASP A 91 -7.39 3.16 -21.50
N ARG A 92 -6.79 3.95 -20.60
CA ARG A 92 -7.45 4.99 -19.80
C ARG A 92 -6.63 6.28 -19.82
N GLU A 93 -7.31 7.41 -19.66
CA GLU A 93 -6.65 8.70 -19.47
C GLU A 93 -5.89 8.72 -18.12
N PRO A 94 -4.76 9.46 -18.04
CA PRO A 94 -4.02 9.65 -16.79
C PRO A 94 -4.90 10.24 -15.68
N LEU A 95 -4.94 9.57 -14.53
CA LEU A 95 -5.76 9.97 -13.39
C LEU A 95 -4.90 10.69 -12.35
N ARG A 96 -5.06 12.01 -12.23
CA ARG A 96 -4.35 12.81 -11.22
C ARG A 96 -5.06 12.70 -9.88
N LEU A 97 -4.30 12.40 -8.83
CA LEU A 97 -4.85 12.14 -7.50
C LEU A 97 -4.12 12.95 -6.43
N THR A 98 -4.88 13.27 -5.38
CA THR A 98 -4.36 13.78 -4.12
C THR A 98 -4.81 12.84 -3.01
N LEU A 99 -3.84 12.27 -2.31
CA LEU A 99 -4.07 11.44 -1.14
C LEU A 99 -3.81 12.28 0.12
N ASN A 100 -4.76 12.31 1.05
CA ASN A 100 -4.67 13.12 2.28
C ASN A 100 -3.79 12.50 3.38
N ILE A 101 -2.99 11.50 3.04
CA ILE A 101 -2.03 10.86 3.94
C ILE A 101 -0.65 10.83 3.29
N PRO A 102 0.42 11.03 4.07
CA PRO A 102 1.76 11.08 3.53
C PRO A 102 2.34 9.67 3.32
N GLY A 103 3.25 9.54 2.36
CA GLY A 103 4.18 8.42 2.26
C GLY A 103 3.89 7.43 1.13
N THR A 104 4.98 6.96 0.53
CA THR A 104 4.95 6.08 -0.65
C THR A 104 4.22 4.76 -0.40
N HIS A 105 4.29 4.21 0.81
CA HIS A 105 3.52 3.01 1.18
C HIS A 105 2.00 3.22 1.06
N ASN A 106 1.50 4.43 1.33
CA ASN A 106 0.10 4.76 1.13
C ASN A 106 -0.25 4.95 -0.36
N VAL A 107 0.72 5.34 -1.19
CA VAL A 107 0.56 5.33 -2.65
C VAL A 107 0.41 3.90 -3.15
N TYR A 108 1.24 2.94 -2.69
CA TYR A 108 1.05 1.52 -3.02
C TYR A 108 -0.32 0.99 -2.60
N ASN A 109 -0.78 1.34 -1.39
CA ASN A 109 -2.13 0.94 -0.93
C ASN A 109 -3.23 1.56 -1.80
N ALA A 110 -3.09 2.84 -2.17
CA ALA A 110 -4.02 3.51 -3.06
C ALA A 110 -4.03 2.85 -4.45
N LEU A 111 -2.86 2.54 -5.01
CA LEU A 111 -2.73 1.83 -6.29
C LEU A 111 -3.44 0.48 -6.28
N ALA A 112 -3.24 -0.33 -5.24
CA ALA A 112 -3.94 -1.61 -5.10
C ALA A 112 -5.48 -1.45 -5.15
N ALA A 113 -6.01 -0.43 -4.45
CA ALA A 113 -7.43 -0.12 -4.45
C ALA A 113 -7.92 0.41 -5.82
N ILE A 114 -7.12 1.24 -6.49
CA ILE A 114 -7.43 1.80 -7.81
C ILE A 114 -7.44 0.69 -8.88
N THR A 115 -6.50 -0.25 -8.81
CA THR A 115 -6.45 -1.41 -9.72
C THR A 115 -7.75 -2.20 -9.62
N MET A 116 -8.17 -2.54 -8.40
CA MET A 116 -9.43 -3.26 -8.17
C MET A 116 -10.65 -2.46 -8.63
N ALA A 117 -10.71 -1.17 -8.27
CA ALA A 117 -11.84 -0.31 -8.63
C ALA A 117 -11.96 -0.13 -10.15
N THR A 118 -10.82 -0.01 -10.85
CA THR A 118 -10.78 0.11 -12.32
C THR A 118 -11.26 -1.18 -12.99
N ASP A 119 -10.83 -2.34 -12.50
CA ASP A 119 -11.25 -3.66 -13.01
C ASP A 119 -12.78 -3.88 -12.85
N GLU A 120 -13.33 -3.49 -11.70
CA GLU A 120 -14.77 -3.54 -11.41
C GLU A 120 -15.58 -2.43 -12.13
N GLY A 121 -14.94 -1.60 -12.96
CA GLY A 121 -15.61 -0.57 -13.75
C GLY A 121 -16.09 0.65 -12.96
N VAL A 122 -15.51 0.91 -11.79
CA VAL A 122 -15.80 2.11 -10.99
C VAL A 122 -15.35 3.36 -11.75
N ASP A 123 -16.21 4.38 -11.73
CA ASP A 123 -15.94 5.66 -12.38
C ASP A 123 -14.77 6.42 -11.73
N ASP A 124 -13.94 7.06 -12.55
CA ASP A 124 -12.74 7.78 -12.11
C ASP A 124 -13.06 8.89 -11.12
N ALA A 125 -14.18 9.60 -11.30
CA ALA A 125 -14.56 10.65 -10.37
C ALA A 125 -14.99 10.07 -9.01
N ALA A 126 -15.50 8.83 -8.97
CA ALA A 126 -15.78 8.15 -7.70
C ALA A 126 -14.49 7.74 -6.98
N ILE A 127 -13.49 7.21 -7.71
CA ILE A 127 -12.17 6.88 -7.18
C ILE A 127 -11.48 8.12 -6.60
N GLU A 128 -11.45 9.21 -7.36
CA GLU A 128 -10.86 10.49 -6.94
C GLU A 128 -11.50 11.01 -5.66
N ARG A 129 -12.84 11.09 -5.62
CA ARG A 129 -13.59 11.56 -4.43
C ARG A 129 -13.32 10.69 -3.20
N ALA A 130 -13.21 9.37 -3.37
CA ALA A 130 -12.98 8.46 -2.25
C ALA A 130 -11.58 8.65 -1.65
N LEU A 131 -10.55 8.72 -2.49
CA LEU A 131 -9.16 8.90 -2.03
C LEU A 131 -8.91 10.29 -1.46
N GLN A 132 -9.53 11.32 -2.03
CA GLN A 132 -9.44 12.69 -1.50
C GLN A 132 -10.13 12.83 -0.14
N LYS A 133 -11.16 12.01 0.15
CA LYS A 133 -11.86 12.01 1.44
C LYS A 133 -11.34 10.96 2.41
N PHE A 134 -10.30 10.22 2.06
CA PHE A 134 -9.75 9.20 2.95
C PHE A 134 -9.07 9.86 4.15
N GLU A 135 -9.63 9.65 5.34
CA GLU A 135 -9.15 10.22 6.60
C GLU A 135 -8.06 9.37 7.27
N GLY A 136 -7.66 8.26 6.61
CA GLY A 136 -6.77 7.27 7.17
C GLY A 136 -7.53 6.15 7.88
N VAL A 137 -6.78 5.35 8.64
CA VAL A 137 -7.32 4.29 9.51
C VAL A 137 -6.75 4.55 10.89
N GLY A 138 -7.57 4.41 11.93
CA GLY A 138 -7.11 4.54 13.31
C GLY A 138 -5.84 3.73 13.56
N ARG A 139 -4.89 4.33 14.28
CA ARG A 139 -3.56 3.77 14.59
C ARG A 139 -2.67 3.51 13.36
N ARG A 140 -2.91 4.16 12.22
CA ARG A 140 -2.00 4.15 11.05
C ARG A 140 -1.63 5.57 10.65
N PHE A 141 -0.57 6.07 11.26
CA PHE A 141 -0.11 7.46 11.17
C PHE A 141 -1.19 8.47 11.59
N GLU A 142 -1.93 8.12 12.63
CA GLU A 142 -3.04 8.92 13.14
C GLU A 142 -2.49 10.11 13.92
N GLN A 143 -2.78 11.32 13.44
CA GLN A 143 -2.43 12.54 14.15
C GLN A 143 -3.54 12.84 15.16
N HIS A 144 -3.21 12.76 16.44
CA HIS A 144 -4.16 13.05 17.52
C HIS A 144 -4.29 14.55 17.74
N ALA A 145 -3.26 15.14 18.33
CA ALA A 145 -3.26 16.56 18.65
C ALA A 145 -1.83 17.08 18.84
N SER A 146 -1.70 18.39 18.68
CA SER A 146 -0.54 19.17 19.13
C SER A 146 -0.64 19.36 20.65
N VAL A 147 0.33 18.83 21.39
CA VAL A 147 0.41 18.93 22.86
C VAL A 147 1.45 19.98 23.22
N ASP A 148 1.06 20.96 24.03
CA ASP A 148 2.00 21.94 24.58
C ASP A 148 2.84 21.29 25.69
N ILE A 149 4.15 21.52 25.63
CA ILE A 149 5.15 21.13 26.63
C ILE A 149 5.95 22.37 27.04
N ASP A 150 6.67 22.30 28.17
CA ASP A 150 7.35 23.47 28.76
C ASP A 150 8.29 24.21 27.78
N ASP A 151 8.87 23.51 26.79
CA ASP A 151 9.78 24.05 25.77
C ASP A 151 9.22 24.05 24.32
N GLY A 152 7.90 23.97 24.13
CA GLY A 152 7.28 24.11 22.81
C GLY A 152 6.00 23.30 22.61
N ASN A 153 5.70 22.96 21.35
CA ASN A 153 4.56 22.13 21.00
C ASN A 153 5.05 20.88 20.26
N VAL A 154 4.51 19.71 20.62
CA VAL A 154 4.80 18.43 19.97
C VAL A 154 3.54 17.87 19.32
N LEU A 155 3.65 17.38 18.09
CA LEU A 155 2.56 16.66 17.42
C LEU A 155 2.56 15.20 17.88
N LEU A 156 1.46 14.77 18.49
CA LEU A 156 1.24 13.37 18.88
C LEU A 156 0.75 12.57 17.67
N ILE A 157 1.52 11.55 17.29
CA ILE A 157 1.19 10.61 16.23
C ILE A 157 1.12 9.19 16.81
N ASP A 158 -0.01 8.51 16.63
CA ASP A 158 -0.24 7.11 17.01
C ASP A 158 -0.11 6.20 15.80
N ASP A 159 0.65 5.11 15.95
CA ASP A 159 0.87 4.16 14.89
C ASP A 159 1.16 2.71 15.37
N TYR A 160 0.50 1.73 14.74
CA TYR A 160 0.55 0.29 15.01
C TYR A 160 1.72 -0.50 14.36
N GLY A 161 2.65 0.17 13.68
CA GLY A 161 3.74 -0.49 12.96
C GLY A 161 4.73 -1.20 13.89
N HIS A 162 4.69 -2.53 13.94
CA HIS A 162 5.55 -3.37 14.79
C HIS A 162 6.72 -4.04 14.03
N HIS A 163 6.66 -4.13 12.70
CA HIS A 163 7.72 -4.76 11.90
C HIS A 163 8.93 -3.82 11.70
N PRO A 164 10.19 -4.27 11.82
CA PRO A 164 11.38 -3.40 11.73
C PRO A 164 11.46 -2.56 10.45
N LYS A 165 11.06 -3.09 9.29
CA LYS A 165 11.00 -2.31 8.03
C LYS A 165 9.99 -1.15 8.12
N LYS A 166 8.88 -1.35 8.85
CA LYS A 166 7.86 -0.30 9.09
C LYS A 166 8.41 0.79 10.03
N LEU A 167 9.32 0.43 10.95
CA LEU A 167 9.99 1.37 11.86
C LEU A 167 11.08 2.22 11.14
N THR A 168 11.91 1.61 10.29
CA THR A 168 13.04 2.30 9.62
C THR A 168 12.61 3.30 8.54
N LEU A 169 11.49 3.05 7.84
CA LEU A 169 10.92 4.00 6.88
C LEU A 169 10.44 5.30 7.55
N ARG A 170 10.23 5.30 8.88
CA ARG A 170 9.61 6.41 9.62
C ARG A 170 10.61 7.30 10.34
N SER A 171 11.69 6.74 10.88
CA SER A 171 12.71 7.51 11.61
C SER A 171 13.38 8.60 10.77
N LYS A 172 13.46 8.43 9.45
CA LYS A 172 14.00 9.45 8.53
C LYS A 172 13.14 10.72 8.39
N ARG A 173 11.91 10.75 8.91
CA ARG A 173 10.94 11.85 8.70
C ARG A 173 10.67 12.74 9.92
N LEU A 174 11.21 12.43 11.10
CA LEU A 174 10.82 13.07 12.35
C LEU A 174 12.00 13.74 13.05
N ALA A 175 12.27 15.00 12.73
CA ALA A 175 13.19 15.82 13.54
C ALA A 175 12.48 16.48 14.75
N LYS A 176 11.14 16.49 14.80
CA LYS A 176 10.33 17.18 15.83
C LYS A 176 8.97 16.52 16.15
N ALA A 177 8.83 15.20 16.03
CA ALA A 177 7.61 14.55 16.52
C ALA A 177 7.92 13.24 17.26
N PHE A 178 7.19 13.04 18.35
CA PHE A 178 7.27 11.87 19.21
C PHE A 178 6.33 10.81 18.64
N LEU A 179 6.87 9.65 18.30
CA LEU A 179 6.12 8.48 17.87
C LEU A 179 5.85 7.60 19.10
N ILE A 180 4.59 7.41 19.46
CA ILE A 180 4.20 6.35 20.40
C ILE A 180 3.77 5.16 19.55
N ALA A 181 4.61 4.11 19.52
CA ALA A 181 4.25 2.81 18.98
C ALA A 181 3.77 1.94 20.15
N VAL A 182 2.54 1.40 20.07
CA VAL A 182 2.00 0.40 21.01
C VAL A 182 1.79 -0.92 20.28
#